data_AF-A0A533B3U9-F1
#
_entry.id   AF-A0A533B3U9-F1
#
_cell.length_a   1.000
_cell.length_b   1.000
_cell.length_c   1.000
_cell.angle_alpha   90.00
_cell.angle_beta   90.00
_cell.angle_gamma   90.00
#
_symmetry.space_group_name_H-M   'P 1'
#
loop_
_entity.id
_entity.type
_entity.pdbx_description
1 polymer ?
#
loop_
_entity_poly.entity_id
_entity_poly.type
_entity_poly.pdbx_seq_one_letter_code
_entity_poly.pdbx_strand_id
1 'polypeptide(L)'
;MATEVKHGPDPRFDHEIRGEFSLTLAGYRTTTPGVAAGGIKDHKYDSDQDAKRRDELLAMRTIFLDWWLNEWRARGGKVVEAMGHIVGAICGTPLR
;
A
#
# COMPACT_ATOMS: atom_id res chain seq x y z
N MET A 1 -5.48 -21.96 12.22
CA MET A 1 -5.90 -20.60 12.60
C MET A 1 -6.64 -20.01 11.42
N ALA A 2 -7.86 -19.50 11.61
CA ALA A 2 -8.55 -18.74 10.58
C ALA A 2 -7.90 -17.35 10.47
N THR A 3 -7.68 -16.87 9.25
CA THR A 3 -7.20 -15.50 9.02
C THR A 3 -8.34 -14.54 9.35
N GLU A 4 -8.22 -13.79 10.45
CA GLU A 4 -9.15 -12.70 10.76
C GLU A 4 -8.87 -11.54 9.79
N VAL A 5 -9.85 -11.18 8.97
CA VAL A 5 -9.77 -10.00 8.10
C VAL A 5 -10.31 -8.82 8.89
N LYS A 6 -9.45 -7.83 9.12
CA LYS A 6 -9.86 -6.53 9.69
C LYS A 6 -9.99 -5.53 8.56
N HIS A 7 -11.18 -4.97 8.40
CA HIS A 7 -11.42 -3.88 7.48
C HIS A 7 -10.90 -2.57 8.08
N GLY A 8 -10.41 -1.68 7.23
CA GLY A 8 -10.05 -0.32 7.64
C GLY A 8 -11.28 0.51 8.05
N PRO A 9 -11.08 1.72 8.56
CA PRO A 9 -12.17 2.65 8.79
C PRO A 9 -12.86 2.99 7.46
N ASP A 10 -14.18 3.18 7.48
CA ASP A 10 -14.91 3.62 6.29
C ASP A 10 -14.38 4.98 5.81
N PRO A 11 -13.83 5.08 4.59
CA PRO A 11 -13.28 6.32 4.08
C PRO A 11 -14.39 7.34 3.88
N ARG A 12 -14.10 8.60 4.23
CA ARG A 12 -14.98 9.74 3.95
C ARG A 12 -14.46 10.47 2.73
N PHE A 13 -15.36 10.79 1.80
CA PHE A 13 -15.04 11.48 0.57
C PHE A 13 -15.83 12.79 0.50
N ASP A 14 -15.14 13.89 0.19
CA ASP A 14 -15.75 15.22 0.06
C ASP A 14 -16.36 15.45 -1.34
N HIS A 15 -16.22 14.48 -2.24
CA HIS A 15 -16.62 14.56 -3.63
C HIS A 15 -17.37 13.28 -4.08
N GLU A 16 -18.15 13.41 -5.16
CA GLU A 16 -18.80 12.27 -5.81
C GLU A 16 -17.75 11.24 -6.28
N ILE A 17 -18.00 9.97 -6.00
CA ILE A 17 -17.12 8.86 -6.38
C ILE A 17 -17.63 8.24 -7.68
N ARG A 18 -16.73 8.04 -8.65
CA ARG A 18 -17.01 7.31 -9.89
C ARG A 18 -15.84 6.40 -10.21
N GLY A 19 -16.16 5.22 -10.74
CA GLY A 19 -15.17 4.21 -11.08
C GLY A 19 -14.56 3.54 -9.84
N GLU A 20 -13.73 2.53 -10.09
CA GLU A 20 -13.01 1.83 -9.03
C GLU A 20 -11.72 1.23 -9.58
N PHE A 21 -10.60 1.63 -8.99
CA PHE A 21 -9.29 1.03 -9.18
C PHE A 21 -8.79 0.45 -7.85
N SER A 22 -8.03 -0.64 -7.90
CA SER A 22 -7.62 -1.36 -6.69
C SER A 22 -6.28 -2.07 -6.85
N LEU A 23 -5.63 -2.30 -5.70
CA LEU A 23 -4.38 -3.04 -5.58
C LEU A 23 -4.48 -3.99 -4.38
N THR A 24 -4.27 -5.28 -4.60
CA THR A 24 -4.24 -6.28 -3.53
C THR A 24 -2.80 -6.67 -3.23
N LEU A 25 -2.36 -6.38 -2.00
CA LEU A 25 -1.06 -6.78 -1.47
C LEU A 25 -1.18 -8.09 -0.71
N ALA A 26 -0.20 -8.98 -0.89
CA ALA A 26 -0.07 -10.19 -0.07
C ALA A 26 1.29 -10.21 0.61
N GLY A 27 1.29 -10.49 1.91
CA GLY A 27 2.50 -10.69 2.73
C GLY A 27 2.48 -12.05 3.39
N TYR A 28 3.64 -12.70 3.43
CA TYR A 28 3.86 -14.02 3.99
C TYR A 28 5.01 -13.96 5.00
N ARG A 29 4.83 -14.64 6.13
CA ARG A 29 5.94 -14.87 7.07
C ARG A 29 6.93 -15.83 6.43
N THR A 30 8.21 -15.57 6.63
CA THR A 30 9.25 -16.53 6.27
C THR A 30 9.75 -17.26 7.51
N THR A 31 10.55 -18.31 7.31
CA THR A 31 11.25 -19.02 8.39
C THR A 31 12.39 -18.19 8.99
N THR A 32 12.84 -17.13 8.30
CA THR A 32 13.92 -16.25 8.77
C THR A 32 13.34 -15.15 9.66
N PRO A 33 13.82 -15.00 10.91
CA PRO A 33 13.38 -13.94 11.81
C PRO A 33 13.58 -12.55 11.20
N GLY A 34 12.56 -11.69 11.32
CA GLY A 34 12.60 -10.33 10.79
C GLY A 34 12.46 -10.22 9.27
N VAL A 35 12.24 -11.33 8.56
CA VAL A 35 12.07 -11.33 7.10
C VAL A 35 10.66 -11.76 6.72
N ALA A 36 10.01 -10.94 5.90
CA ALA A 36 8.75 -11.25 5.25
C ALA A 36 8.95 -11.31 3.74
N ALA A 37 8.15 -12.15 3.08
CA ALA A 37 8.02 -12.14 1.62
C ALA A 37 6.68 -11.48 1.25
N GLY A 38 6.61 -10.80 0.12
CA GLY A 38 5.35 -10.20 -0.32
C GLY A 38 5.37 -9.78 -1.77
N GLY A 39 4.21 -9.37 -2.27
CA GLY A 39 4.04 -8.90 -3.64
C GLY A 39 2.62 -8.45 -3.93
N ILE A 40 2.41 -8.02 -5.18
CA ILE A 40 1.08 -7.72 -5.70
C ILE A 40 0.40 -9.04 -6.07
N LYS A 41 -0.77 -9.29 -5.49
CA LYS A 41 -1.60 -10.46 -5.80
C LYS A 41 -2.59 -10.15 -6.93
N ASP A 42 -3.14 -8.95 -6.94
CA ASP A 42 -4.13 -8.51 -7.93
C ASP A 42 -4.06 -6.98 -8.10
N HIS A 43 -4.45 -6.48 -9.27
CA HIS A 43 -4.57 -5.04 -9.56
C HIS A 43 -5.64 -4.78 -10.61
N LYS A 44 -6.35 -3.66 -10.47
CA LYS A 44 -7.38 -3.20 -11.40
C LYS A 44 -7.19 -1.70 -11.62
N TYR A 45 -7.15 -1.30 -12.88
CA TYR A 45 -7.28 0.10 -13.28
C TYR A 45 -8.72 0.37 -13.70
N ASP A 46 -9.17 1.59 -13.50
CA ASP A 46 -10.47 2.07 -14.00
C ASP A 46 -10.33 2.57 -15.45
N SER A 47 -9.21 3.22 -15.76
CA SER A 47 -8.92 3.76 -17.08
C SER A 47 -8.07 2.85 -17.95
N ASP A 48 -8.30 2.91 -19.27
CA ASP A 48 -7.42 2.32 -20.29
C ASP A 48 -6.35 3.28 -20.85
N GLN A 49 -6.42 4.56 -20.48
CA GLN A 49 -5.42 5.56 -20.87
C GLN A 49 -4.22 5.53 -19.93
N ASP A 50 -3.02 5.33 -20.46
CA ASP A 50 -1.78 5.23 -19.67
C ASP A 50 -1.52 6.46 -18.77
N ALA A 51 -1.85 7.66 -19.25
CA ALA A 51 -1.71 8.88 -18.45
C ALA A 51 -2.53 8.78 -17.15
N LYS A 52 -3.78 8.35 -17.26
CA LYS A 52 -4.67 8.18 -16.10
C LYS A 52 -4.28 6.97 -15.24
N ARG A 53 -3.81 5.87 -15.83
CA ARG A 53 -3.29 4.72 -15.07
C ARG A 53 -2.11 5.11 -14.17
N ARG A 54 -1.25 6.03 -14.61
CA ARG A 54 -0.19 6.59 -13.76
C ARG A 54 -0.75 7.39 -12.59
N ASP A 55 -1.80 8.17 -12.81
CA ASP A 55 -2.47 8.91 -11.74
C ASP A 55 -3.14 7.95 -10.73
N GLU A 56 -3.81 6.90 -11.22
CA GLU A 56 -4.39 5.83 -10.40
C GLU A 56 -3.31 5.09 -9.57
N LEU A 57 -2.15 4.79 -10.16
CA LEU A 57 -0.99 4.24 -9.44
C LEU A 57 -0.51 5.15 -8.30
N LEU A 58 -0.38 6.45 -8.57
CA LEU A 58 0.04 7.44 -7.57
C LEU A 58 -1.00 7.57 -6.45
N ALA A 59 -2.30 7.51 -6.79
CA ALA A 59 -3.39 7.51 -5.83
C ALA A 59 -3.32 6.28 -4.91
N MET A 60 -3.22 5.07 -5.49
CA MET A 60 -3.10 3.82 -4.71
C MET A 60 -1.89 3.82 -3.78
N ARG A 61 -0.73 4.29 -4.26
CA ARG A 61 0.47 4.44 -3.42
C ARG A 61 0.22 5.39 -2.26
N THR A 62 -0.41 6.53 -2.51
CA THR A 62 -0.69 7.55 -1.49
C THR A 62 -1.64 7.02 -0.42
N ILE A 63 -2.74 6.37 -0.83
CA ILE A 63 -3.71 5.73 0.06
C ILE A 63 -3.02 4.68 0.96
N PHE A 64 -2.20 3.81 0.36
CA PHE A 64 -1.47 2.79 1.11
C PHE A 64 -0.50 3.41 2.13
N LEU A 65 0.28 4.41 1.73
CA LEU A 65 1.26 5.05 2.62
C LEU A 65 0.60 5.79 3.79
N ASP A 66 -0.53 6.48 3.54
CA ASP A 66 -1.29 7.13 4.60
C ASP A 66 -1.82 6.10 5.60
N TRP A 67 -2.50 5.06 5.11
CA TRP A 67 -2.98 3.96 5.96
C TRP A 67 -1.84 3.32 6.76
N TRP A 68 -0.73 2.97 6.10
CA TRP A 68 0.42 2.34 6.74
C TRP A 68 1.04 3.22 7.83
N LEU A 69 1.19 4.53 7.58
CA LEU A 69 1.75 5.46 8.54
C LEU A 69 0.84 5.61 9.77
N ASN A 70 -0.47 5.67 9.57
CA ASN A 70 -1.44 5.70 10.65
C ASN A 70 -1.40 4.40 11.48
N GLU A 71 -1.31 3.26 10.81
CA GLU A 71 -1.25 1.93 11.42
C GLU A 71 0.08 1.71 12.20
N TRP A 72 1.19 2.27 11.71
CA TRP A 72 2.49 2.32 12.39
C TRP A 72 2.43 3.16 13.66
N ARG A 73 1.87 4.37 13.58
CA ARG A 73 1.69 5.26 14.74
C ARG A 73 0.80 4.62 15.80
N ALA A 74 -0.29 3.97 15.41
CA ALA A 74 -1.20 3.28 16.31
C ALA A 74 -0.52 2.16 17.13
N ARG A 75 0.62 1.65 16.65
CA ARG A 75 1.45 0.65 17.35
C ARG A 75 2.63 1.25 18.13
N GLY A 76 2.68 2.58 18.26
CA GLY A 76 3.73 3.29 19.00
C GLY A 76 4.98 3.62 18.17
N GLY A 77 4.96 3.38 16.86
CA GLY A 77 6.07 3.70 15.98
C GLY A 77 6.24 5.21 15.74
N LYS A 78 7.49 5.68 15.58
CA LYS A 78 7.77 7.09 15.29
C LYS A 78 7.72 7.38 13.80
N VAL A 79 7.20 8.55 13.43
CA VAL A 79 7.07 8.98 12.03
C VAL A 79 8.42 9.04 11.32
N VAL A 80 9.44 9.58 12.00
CA VAL A 80 10.78 9.74 11.41
C VAL A 80 11.41 8.39 11.02
N GLU A 81 11.13 7.35 11.80
CA GLU A 81 11.60 5.98 11.52
C GLU A 81 10.88 5.42 10.29
N ALA A 82 9.55 5.56 10.21
CA ALA A 82 8.77 5.14 9.05
C ALA A 82 9.23 5.84 7.75
N MET A 83 9.49 7.14 7.80
CA MET A 83 9.96 7.89 6.64
C MET A 83 11.28 7.35 6.07
N GLY A 84 12.18 6.83 6.93
CA GLY A 84 13.43 6.19 6.50
C GLY A 84 13.20 4.96 5.61
N HIS A 85 12.12 4.21 5.86
CA HIS A 85 11.77 3.02 5.07
C HIS A 85 11.13 3.36 3.71
N ILE A 86 10.51 4.53 3.56
CA ILE A 86 9.97 4.99 2.26
C ILE A 86 11.12 5.33 1.30
N VAL A 87 12.15 6.02 1.79
CA VAL A 87 13.27 6.49 0.96
C VAL A 87 14.18 5.34 0.53
N GLY A 88 14.44 4.38 1.43
CA GLY A 88 15.29 3.22 1.14
C GLY A 88 14.75 2.31 0.01
N ALA A 89 13.44 2.27 -0.21
CA ALA A 89 12.82 1.43 -1.24
C ALA A 89 13.03 1.95 -2.68
N ILE A 90 13.34 3.24 -2.87
CA ILE A 90 13.46 3.86 -4.19
C ILE A 90 14.88 3.74 -4.76
N CYS A 91 15.90 3.60 -3.91
CA CYS A 91 17.32 3.66 -4.31
C CYS A 91 17.98 2.30 -4.59
N GLY A 92 17.24 1.20 -4.72
CA GLY A 92 17.83 -0.13 -4.58
C GLY A 92 17.38 -1.22 -5.54
N THR A 93 17.09 -0.95 -6.83
CA THR A 93 17.15 -2.02 -7.86
C THR A 93 17.25 -1.41 -9.27
N PRO A 94 18.27 -1.74 -10.09
CA PRO A 94 18.18 -1.52 -11.53
C PRO A 94 17.11 -2.47 -12.08
N LEU A 95 16.16 -1.93 -12.84
CA LEU A 95 15.25 -2.72 -13.66
C LEU A 95 16.11 -3.56 -14.62
N ARG A 96 16.02 -4.89 -14.53
CA ARG A 96 16.56 -5.82 -15.52
C ARG A 96 15.55 -6.05 -16.63
#